data_AF-A0A350DA49-F1
#
_entry.id   AF-A0A350DA49-F1
#
_cell.length_a   1.000
_cell.length_b   1.000
_cell.length_c   1.000
_cell.angle_alpha   90.00
_cell.angle_beta   90.00
_cell.angle_gamma   90.00
#
_symmetry.space_group_name_H-M   'P 1'
#
loop_
_entity.id
_entity.type
_entity.pdbx_description
1 polymer ?
#
loop_
_entity_poly.entity_id
_entity_poly.type
_entity_poly.pdbx_seq_one_letter_code
_entity_poly.pdbx_strand_id
1 'polypeptide(L)'
;TKEIPILSSYLGKALEIDKSLSRTIADEYLTKAEELKIKSSEPNDPIWCYTQAVEVESSYKGKVAEICFVTTKDYLEKGFEEASFEYAKKSVDLSPDYIKPGGELYLNKGKVFFDSGDKAKAGKFLRIALSLDPKNETAKSLMKGIRDFSSPTATWNTLKMALRERDEDLFLECFYEDEEKEITKHSIEIAFGDKEFHNAILNSVIIREIAEGDNLRLLQIKVEEDEGDIWFVREDDEWKFAAGGPPDDWKFAPGWSPDEKREAITKKRLGALRGAVVIYYGDHEGRYPLTLDTQRHKDPKNAEQLRPFTDYIKGGELPEAMLRRGVPNSESNKVYYGKTPNNQGGWLYDPSTGRVRVNSTYKDTRGIPYSDY
;
A
#
# COMPACT_ATOMS: atom_id res chain seq x y z
N THR A 1 -38.26 -5.37 -17.15
CA THR A 1 -38.40 -6.15 -15.90
C THR A 1 -38.23 -7.63 -16.18
N LYS A 2 -36.98 -8.06 -16.36
CA LYS A 2 -36.57 -9.47 -16.38
C LYS A 2 -35.14 -9.50 -15.88
N GLU A 3 -34.97 -9.78 -14.59
CA GLU A 3 -33.74 -10.27 -13.97
C GLU A 3 -34.06 -10.65 -12.52
N ILE A 4 -34.70 -11.82 -12.36
CA ILE A 4 -34.99 -12.47 -11.08
C ILE A 4 -34.22 -13.80 -10.83
N PRO A 5 -33.46 -14.46 -11.74
CA PRO A 5 -32.87 -15.75 -11.36
C PRO A 5 -31.58 -15.71 -10.53
N ILE A 6 -30.87 -14.57 -10.41
CA ILE A 6 -29.52 -14.55 -9.79
C ILE A 6 -29.58 -14.20 -8.29
N LEU A 7 -30.65 -13.54 -7.84
CA LEU A 7 -30.81 -13.01 -6.46
C LEU A 7 -31.09 -14.09 -5.40
N SER A 8 -31.68 -15.24 -5.78
CA SER A 8 -31.97 -16.32 -4.81
C SER A 8 -30.72 -17.11 -4.39
N SER A 9 -29.64 -17.06 -5.17
CA SER A 9 -28.42 -17.86 -4.97
C SER A 9 -27.50 -17.27 -3.89
N TYR A 10 -27.45 -15.94 -3.77
CA TYR A 10 -26.56 -15.26 -2.82
C TYR A 10 -27.23 -15.04 -1.46
N LEU A 11 -28.52 -14.67 -1.44
CA LEU A 11 -29.32 -14.58 -0.21
C LEU A 11 -29.54 -15.96 0.43
N GLY A 12 -29.69 -17.00 -0.39
CA GLY A 12 -29.85 -18.39 0.05
C GLY A 12 -28.65 -18.97 0.80
N LYS A 13 -27.43 -18.47 0.56
CA LYS A 13 -26.20 -18.94 1.23
C LYS A 13 -25.90 -18.23 2.56
N ALA A 14 -26.37 -17.00 2.73
CA ALA A 14 -26.28 -16.29 4.01
C ALA A 14 -27.42 -16.69 4.98
N LEU A 15 -28.58 -17.09 4.45
CA LEU A 15 -29.78 -17.50 5.20
C LEU A 15 -29.84 -19.00 5.57
N GLU A 16 -28.77 -19.77 5.35
CA GLU A 16 -28.69 -21.17 5.82
C GLU A 16 -28.38 -21.30 7.32
N ILE A 17 -28.06 -20.19 7.99
CA ILE A 17 -27.81 -20.11 9.42
C ILE A 17 -29.13 -19.75 10.12
N ASP A 18 -29.70 -20.72 10.87
CA ASP A 18 -31.00 -20.66 11.55
C ASP A 18 -32.04 -19.77 10.83
N LYS A 19 -32.70 -20.38 9.84
CA LYS A 19 -33.69 -19.76 8.95
C LYS A 19 -34.80 -18.99 9.68
N SER A 20 -35.04 -19.24 10.96
CA SER A 20 -36.07 -18.57 11.73
C SER A 20 -35.56 -17.28 12.38
N LEU A 21 -34.38 -17.32 12.98
CA LEU A 21 -33.82 -16.21 13.74
C LEU A 21 -33.21 -15.15 12.81
N SER A 22 -32.41 -15.56 11.83
CA SER A 22 -31.78 -14.64 10.87
C SER A 22 -32.81 -13.91 10.01
N ARG A 23 -33.94 -14.57 9.70
CA ARG A 23 -35.02 -13.99 8.90
C ARG A 23 -35.90 -13.05 9.70
N THR A 24 -36.28 -13.43 10.92
CA THR A 24 -37.05 -12.55 11.83
C THR A 24 -36.25 -11.30 12.17
N ILE A 25 -34.95 -11.44 12.46
CA ILE A 25 -34.06 -10.30 12.73
C ILE A 25 -33.87 -9.47 11.46
N ALA A 26 -33.59 -10.07 10.30
CA ALA A 26 -33.45 -9.28 9.06
C ALA A 26 -34.75 -8.53 8.70
N ASP A 27 -35.92 -9.15 8.88
CA ASP A 27 -37.23 -8.56 8.59
C ASP A 27 -37.59 -7.44 9.60
N GLU A 28 -37.33 -7.63 10.90
CA GLU A 28 -37.48 -6.58 11.92
C GLU A 28 -36.58 -5.37 11.62
N TYR A 29 -35.35 -5.62 11.14
CA TYR A 29 -34.38 -4.57 10.87
C TYR A 29 -34.64 -3.85 9.55
N LEU A 30 -35.06 -4.54 8.49
CA LEU A 30 -35.53 -3.91 7.26
C LEU A 30 -36.72 -2.98 7.57
N THR A 31 -37.67 -3.46 8.39
CA THR A 31 -38.82 -2.67 8.84
C THR A 31 -38.36 -1.42 9.61
N LYS A 32 -37.42 -1.55 10.55
CA LYS A 32 -36.94 -0.43 11.37
C LYS A 32 -36.03 0.53 10.59
N ALA A 33 -35.26 0.05 9.61
CA ALA A 33 -34.46 0.89 8.71
C ALA A 33 -35.35 1.73 7.78
N GLU A 34 -36.47 1.16 7.32
CA GLU A 34 -37.53 1.87 6.59
C GLU A 34 -38.19 2.94 7.48
N GLU A 35 -38.50 2.63 8.74
CA GLU A 35 -39.03 3.60 9.72
C GLU A 35 -38.06 4.77 9.96
N LEU A 36 -36.75 4.48 10.04
CA LEU A 36 -35.68 5.46 10.24
C LEU A 36 -35.30 6.23 8.96
N LYS A 37 -35.94 5.94 7.82
CA LYS A 37 -35.69 6.58 6.51
C LYS A 37 -34.23 6.54 6.08
N ILE A 38 -33.50 5.49 6.44
CA ILE A 38 -32.09 5.32 6.05
C ILE A 38 -32.06 5.07 4.53
N LYS A 39 -31.63 6.07 3.76
CA LYS A 39 -31.48 5.96 2.30
C LYS A 39 -30.11 5.38 1.96
N SER A 40 -30.05 4.09 1.68
CA SER A 40 -28.85 3.43 1.16
C SER A 40 -29.01 3.07 -0.32
N SER A 41 -27.95 3.29 -1.10
CA SER A 41 -27.82 2.78 -2.48
C SER A 41 -27.43 1.30 -2.53
N GLU A 42 -27.04 0.70 -1.39
CA GLU A 42 -26.61 -0.70 -1.27
C GLU A 42 -27.27 -1.40 -0.06
N PRO A 43 -28.60 -1.62 -0.07
CA PRO A 43 -29.33 -2.25 1.04
C PRO A 43 -29.08 -3.76 1.20
N ASN A 44 -28.11 -4.34 0.46
CA ASN A 44 -27.99 -5.79 0.29
C ASN A 44 -26.81 -6.42 1.05
N ASP A 45 -26.04 -5.65 1.83
CA ASP A 45 -25.07 -6.19 2.79
C ASP A 45 -25.70 -6.19 4.20
N PRO A 46 -26.10 -7.36 4.73
CA PRO A 46 -26.67 -7.47 6.06
C PRO A 46 -25.77 -6.84 7.14
N ILE A 47 -24.44 -6.95 7.00
CA ILE A 47 -23.48 -6.44 7.98
C ILE A 47 -23.45 -4.92 7.99
N TRP A 48 -23.56 -4.29 6.82
CA TRP A 48 -23.69 -2.83 6.74
C TRP A 48 -24.96 -2.37 7.47
N CYS A 49 -26.09 -3.02 7.20
CA CYS A 49 -27.37 -2.75 7.88
C CYS A 49 -27.27 -2.92 9.40
N TYR A 50 -26.59 -3.96 9.88
CA TYR A 50 -26.37 -4.18 11.32
C TYR A 50 -25.43 -3.15 11.94
N THR A 51 -24.41 -2.69 11.22
CA THR A 51 -23.49 -1.66 11.70
C THR A 51 -24.23 -0.34 11.91
N GLN A 52 -25.06 0.04 10.95
CA GLN A 52 -25.91 1.23 11.04
C GLN A 52 -26.91 1.12 12.19
N ALA A 53 -27.48 -0.07 12.44
CA ALA A 53 -28.41 -0.26 13.55
C ALA A 53 -27.75 -0.11 14.93
N VAL A 54 -26.48 -0.49 15.09
CA VAL A 54 -25.71 -0.27 16.33
C VAL A 54 -25.47 1.22 16.59
N GLU A 55 -25.29 2.02 15.54
CA GLU A 55 -25.14 3.48 15.66
C GLU A 55 -26.44 4.14 16.14
N VAL A 56 -27.59 3.57 15.77
CA VAL A 56 -28.90 4.10 16.19
C VAL A 56 -29.30 3.65 17.59
N GLU A 57 -29.00 2.41 17.98
CA GLU A 57 -29.41 1.89 19.29
C GLU A 57 -28.36 0.95 19.92
N SER A 58 -27.78 1.40 21.04
CA SER A 58 -26.70 0.67 21.72
C SER A 58 -27.10 -0.69 22.29
N SER A 59 -28.41 -0.94 22.45
CA SER A 59 -28.97 -2.22 22.93
C SER A 59 -28.70 -3.38 21.97
N TYR A 60 -28.43 -3.09 20.69
CA TYR A 60 -28.16 -4.12 19.68
C TYR A 60 -26.70 -4.57 19.61
N LYS A 61 -25.77 -3.90 20.31
CA LYS A 61 -24.33 -4.23 20.28
C LYS A 61 -24.05 -5.72 20.51
N GLY A 62 -24.73 -6.33 21.50
CA GLY A 62 -24.57 -7.74 21.81
C GLY A 62 -25.01 -8.68 20.68
N LYS A 63 -26.14 -8.39 20.03
CA LYS A 63 -26.66 -9.18 18.90
C LYS A 63 -25.77 -9.04 17.66
N VAL A 64 -25.28 -7.83 17.37
CA VAL A 64 -24.39 -7.63 16.22
C VAL A 64 -23.02 -8.25 16.45
N ALA A 65 -22.51 -8.24 17.69
CA ALA A 65 -21.32 -8.99 18.06
C ALA A 65 -21.52 -10.50 17.79
N GLU A 66 -22.65 -11.08 18.21
CA GLU A 66 -22.98 -12.49 17.96
C GLU A 66 -22.98 -12.84 16.46
N ILE A 67 -23.61 -12.01 15.63
CA ILE A 67 -23.65 -12.20 14.17
C ILE A 67 -22.23 -12.14 13.58
N CYS A 68 -21.41 -11.18 14.01
CA CYS A 68 -20.02 -11.07 13.56
C CYS A 68 -19.22 -12.33 13.96
N PHE A 69 -19.42 -12.85 15.17
CA PHE A 69 -18.79 -14.09 15.63
C PHE A 69 -19.21 -15.32 14.82
N VAL A 70 -20.51 -15.48 14.52
CA VAL A 70 -21.01 -16.58 13.69
C VAL A 70 -20.45 -16.50 12.26
N THR A 71 -20.40 -15.29 11.70
CA THR A 71 -19.81 -15.04 10.36
C THR A 71 -18.32 -15.36 10.33
N THR A 72 -17.59 -15.00 11.39
CA THR A 72 -16.18 -15.34 11.59
C THR A 72 -15.97 -16.84 11.40
N LYS A 73 -16.77 -17.67 12.08
CA LYS A 73 -16.66 -19.13 12.03
C LYS A 73 -16.88 -19.68 10.61
N ASP A 74 -17.96 -19.27 9.96
CA ASP A 74 -18.29 -19.70 8.59
C ASP A 74 -17.16 -19.33 7.59
N TYR A 75 -16.65 -18.11 7.68
CA TYR A 75 -15.58 -17.64 6.79
C TYR A 75 -14.27 -18.38 7.05
N LEU A 76 -13.98 -18.68 8.32
CA LEU A 76 -12.79 -19.42 8.68
C LEU A 76 -12.82 -20.87 8.16
N GLU A 77 -13.99 -21.51 8.20
CA GLU A 77 -14.23 -22.85 7.65
C GLU A 77 -14.12 -22.88 6.12
N LYS A 78 -14.57 -21.81 5.44
CA LYS A 78 -14.45 -21.65 3.98
C LYS A 78 -13.06 -21.20 3.51
N GLY A 79 -12.15 -20.87 4.42
CA GLY A 79 -10.79 -20.43 4.10
C GLY A 79 -10.65 -18.93 3.80
N PHE A 80 -11.68 -18.11 4.05
CA PHE A 80 -11.63 -16.65 3.91
C PHE A 80 -11.02 -16.02 5.17
N GLU A 81 -9.70 -16.20 5.36
CA GLU A 81 -9.00 -15.87 6.61
C GLU A 81 -9.00 -14.39 6.96
N GLU A 82 -8.74 -13.49 6.00
CA GLU A 82 -8.70 -12.04 6.24
C GLU A 82 -10.08 -11.49 6.63
N ALA A 83 -11.10 -11.85 5.85
CA ALA A 83 -12.47 -11.45 6.15
C ALA A 83 -12.94 -12.03 7.50
N SER A 84 -12.61 -13.30 7.80
CA SER A 84 -12.88 -13.89 9.11
C SER A 84 -12.24 -13.09 10.24
N PHE A 85 -11.00 -12.59 10.07
CA PHE A 85 -10.32 -11.82 11.11
C PHE A 85 -10.97 -10.47 11.37
N GLU A 86 -11.36 -9.75 10.31
CA GLU A 86 -12.08 -8.48 10.44
C GLU A 86 -13.39 -8.65 11.22
N TYR A 87 -14.15 -9.72 10.94
CA TYR A 87 -15.38 -10.02 11.69
C TYR A 87 -15.11 -10.39 13.16
N ALA A 88 -14.04 -11.11 13.44
CA ALA A 88 -13.68 -11.47 14.81
C ALA A 88 -13.33 -10.24 15.63
N LYS A 89 -12.53 -9.34 15.06
CA LYS A 89 -12.15 -8.06 15.69
C LYS A 89 -13.37 -7.20 15.95
N LYS A 90 -14.25 -7.05 14.95
CA LYS A 90 -15.50 -6.30 15.10
C LYS A 90 -16.42 -6.87 16.18
N SER A 91 -16.50 -8.20 16.30
CA SER A 91 -17.25 -8.85 17.37
C SER A 91 -16.72 -8.49 18.76
N VAL A 92 -15.39 -8.50 18.93
CA VAL A 92 -14.71 -8.13 20.19
C VAL A 92 -14.90 -6.65 20.52
N ASP A 93 -14.77 -5.77 19.52
CA ASP A 93 -14.94 -4.33 19.68
C ASP A 93 -16.38 -3.96 20.10
N LEU A 94 -17.37 -4.69 19.57
CA LEU A 94 -18.78 -4.51 19.91
C LEU A 94 -19.15 -5.09 21.28
N SER A 95 -18.55 -6.23 21.66
CA SER A 95 -18.74 -6.82 22.98
C SER A 95 -17.48 -7.59 23.44
N PRO A 96 -16.84 -7.15 24.54
CA PRO A 96 -15.68 -7.84 25.13
C PRO A 96 -15.93 -9.29 25.53
N ASP A 97 -17.19 -9.72 25.69
CA ASP A 97 -17.53 -11.11 26.00
C ASP A 97 -17.08 -12.09 24.89
N TYR A 98 -16.84 -11.58 23.68
CA TYR A 98 -16.35 -12.35 22.54
C TYR A 98 -14.82 -12.43 22.44
N ILE A 99 -14.07 -11.80 23.34
CA ILE A 99 -12.59 -11.91 23.39
C ILE A 99 -12.17 -13.37 23.46
N LYS A 100 -12.73 -14.10 24.42
CA LYS A 100 -12.37 -15.50 24.67
C LYS A 100 -12.86 -16.44 23.57
N PRO A 101 -14.14 -16.42 23.14
CA PRO A 101 -14.61 -17.23 22.01
C PRO A 101 -13.86 -16.95 20.70
N GLY A 102 -13.59 -15.67 20.39
CA GLY A 102 -12.84 -15.27 19.20
C GLY A 102 -11.40 -15.79 19.24
N GLY A 103 -10.70 -15.59 20.37
CA GLY A 103 -9.37 -16.11 20.58
C GLY A 103 -9.30 -17.65 20.52
N GLU A 104 -10.25 -18.36 21.13
CA GLU A 104 -10.32 -19.83 21.14
C GLU A 104 -10.52 -20.42 19.73
N LEU A 105 -11.31 -19.77 18.88
CA LEU A 105 -11.51 -20.21 17.49
C LEU A 105 -10.20 -20.26 16.71
N TYR A 106 -9.43 -19.16 16.75
CA TYR A 106 -8.14 -19.07 16.07
C TYR A 106 -7.06 -19.93 16.73
N LEU A 107 -7.11 -20.08 18.05
CA LEU A 107 -6.25 -21.02 18.79
C LEU A 107 -6.43 -22.45 18.29
N ASN A 108 -7.67 -22.90 18.13
CA ASN A 108 -7.95 -24.27 17.69
C ASN A 108 -7.44 -24.51 16.27
N LYS A 109 -7.62 -23.57 15.33
CA LYS A 109 -7.06 -23.68 13.98
C LYS A 109 -5.52 -23.67 14.01
N GLY A 110 -4.91 -22.81 14.82
CA GLY A 110 -3.47 -22.78 15.05
C GLY A 110 -2.92 -24.12 15.58
N LYS A 111 -3.62 -24.76 16.53
CA LYS A 111 -3.28 -26.10 17.04
C LYS A 111 -3.29 -27.17 15.94
N VAL A 112 -4.30 -27.21 15.09
CA VAL A 112 -4.36 -28.16 13.97
C VAL A 112 -3.13 -28.03 13.05
N PHE A 113 -2.72 -26.80 12.73
CA PHE A 113 -1.51 -26.58 11.94
C PHE A 113 -0.22 -26.91 12.70
N PHE A 114 -0.19 -26.64 14.01
CA PHE A 114 0.94 -27.00 14.86
C PHE A 114 1.14 -28.52 14.90
N ASP A 115 0.06 -29.28 15.13
CA ASP A 115 0.06 -30.74 15.23
C ASP A 115 0.38 -31.41 13.88
N SER A 116 -0.01 -30.79 12.76
CA SER A 116 0.37 -31.26 11.42
C SER A 116 1.79 -30.89 10.99
N GLY A 117 2.51 -30.10 11.78
CA GLY A 117 3.89 -29.66 11.49
C GLY A 117 4.00 -28.42 10.59
N ASP A 118 2.89 -27.83 10.12
CA ASP A 118 2.88 -26.58 9.36
C ASP A 118 3.03 -25.37 10.30
N LYS A 119 4.25 -25.19 10.83
CA LYS A 119 4.57 -24.17 11.84
C LYS A 119 4.36 -22.74 11.34
N ALA A 120 4.48 -22.49 10.04
CA ALA A 120 4.24 -21.17 9.45
C ALA A 120 2.76 -20.77 9.59
N LYS A 121 1.84 -21.65 9.17
CA LYS A 121 0.40 -21.41 9.33
C LYS A 121 -0.01 -21.42 10.79
N ALA A 122 0.56 -22.32 11.60
CA ALA A 122 0.33 -22.32 13.05
C ALA A 122 0.68 -20.96 13.65
N GLY A 123 1.86 -20.42 13.33
CA GLY A 123 2.33 -19.13 13.82
C GLY A 123 1.45 -17.94 13.38
N LYS A 124 0.86 -18.00 12.18
CA LYS A 124 -0.11 -17.00 11.71
C LYS A 124 -1.36 -16.99 12.59
N PHE A 125 -2.00 -18.14 12.75
CA PHE A 125 -3.27 -18.23 13.50
C PHE A 125 -3.11 -18.02 15.01
N LEU A 126 -1.99 -18.46 15.60
CA LEU A 126 -1.71 -18.21 17.01
C LEU A 126 -1.45 -16.73 17.32
N ARG A 127 -0.84 -15.98 16.38
CA ARG A 127 -0.72 -14.51 16.49
C ARG A 127 -2.07 -13.82 16.46
N ILE A 128 -2.97 -14.26 15.58
CA ILE A 128 -4.35 -13.75 15.54
C ILE A 128 -5.06 -14.05 16.88
N ALA A 129 -4.96 -15.28 17.39
CA ALA A 129 -5.54 -15.65 18.68
C ALA A 129 -5.04 -14.74 19.83
N LEU A 130 -3.74 -14.44 19.86
CA LEU A 130 -3.14 -13.54 20.86
C LEU A 130 -3.51 -12.06 20.67
N SER A 131 -3.80 -11.62 19.44
CA SER A 131 -4.30 -10.27 19.21
C SER A 131 -5.72 -10.06 19.73
N LEU A 132 -6.53 -11.13 19.73
CA LEU A 132 -7.90 -11.11 20.26
C LEU A 132 -7.91 -11.34 21.78
N ASP A 133 -7.18 -12.35 22.26
CA ASP A 133 -7.02 -12.68 23.68
C ASP A 133 -5.53 -12.74 24.08
N PRO A 134 -4.93 -11.60 24.47
CA PRO A 134 -3.52 -11.52 24.87
C PRO A 134 -3.18 -12.34 26.13
N LYS A 135 -4.18 -12.75 26.91
CA LYS A 135 -3.99 -13.56 28.13
C LYS A 135 -4.07 -15.06 27.87
N ASN A 136 -4.20 -15.48 26.61
CA ASN A 136 -4.30 -16.89 26.26
C ASN A 136 -2.95 -17.63 26.45
N GLU A 137 -2.76 -18.24 27.62
CA GLU A 137 -1.53 -18.96 27.97
C GLU A 137 -1.25 -20.17 27.05
N THR A 138 -2.29 -20.78 26.49
CA THR A 138 -2.10 -21.89 25.54
C THR A 138 -1.50 -21.40 24.23
N ALA A 139 -2.00 -20.28 23.69
CA ALA A 139 -1.46 -19.68 22.48
C ALA A 139 0.00 -19.23 22.68
N LYS A 140 0.33 -18.64 23.85
CA LYS A 140 1.71 -18.26 24.21
C LYS A 140 2.65 -19.47 24.24
N SER A 141 2.23 -20.55 24.89
CA SER A 141 3.01 -21.79 24.99
C SER A 141 3.30 -22.40 23.61
N LEU A 142 2.29 -22.49 22.75
CA LEU A 142 2.45 -23.00 21.37
C LEU A 142 3.36 -22.10 20.53
N MET A 143 3.24 -20.78 20.67
CA MET A 143 4.14 -19.82 19.99
C MET A 143 5.59 -19.97 20.43
N LYS A 144 5.83 -20.24 21.72
CA LYS A 144 7.18 -20.55 22.21
C LYS A 144 7.74 -21.81 21.55
N GLY A 145 6.93 -22.87 21.45
CA GLY A 145 7.33 -24.11 20.75
C GLY A 145 7.61 -23.94 19.25
N ILE A 146 7.01 -22.93 18.59
CA ILE A 146 7.36 -22.55 17.21
C ILE A 146 8.73 -21.84 17.17
N ARG A 147 9.00 -20.91 18.11
CA ARG A 147 10.25 -20.15 18.19
C ARG A 147 11.47 -21.02 18.53
N ASP A 148 11.30 -22.01 19.40
CA ASP A 148 12.38 -22.93 19.77
C ASP A 148 12.83 -23.83 18.58
N PHE A 149 12.08 -23.81 17.47
CA PHE A 149 12.37 -24.54 16.24
C PHE A 149 12.80 -23.67 15.05
N SER A 150 12.73 -22.35 15.17
CA SER A 150 13.32 -21.48 14.15
C SER A 150 14.83 -21.54 14.32
N SER A 151 15.52 -22.32 13.48
CA SER A 151 16.98 -22.21 13.34
C SER A 151 17.35 -20.76 13.00
N PRO A 152 18.60 -20.33 13.19
CA PRO A 152 19.09 -19.02 12.76
C PRO A 152 18.65 -18.65 11.32
N THR A 153 18.53 -19.65 10.44
CA THR A 153 18.03 -19.55 9.07
C THR A 153 16.56 -19.08 8.97
N ALA A 154 15.69 -19.50 9.89
CA ALA A 154 14.30 -19.08 9.95
C ALA A 154 14.15 -17.69 10.56
N THR A 155 14.99 -17.33 11.55
CA THR A 155 15.09 -15.97 12.08
C THR A 155 15.55 -15.00 10.99
N TRP A 156 16.51 -15.42 10.16
CA TRP A 156 17.01 -14.67 9.01
C TRP A 156 15.97 -14.49 7.91
N ASN A 157 15.21 -15.54 7.58
CA ASN A 157 14.12 -15.44 6.62
C ASN A 157 12.96 -14.59 7.14
N THR A 158 12.69 -14.63 8.45
CA THR A 158 11.69 -13.77 9.10
C THR A 158 12.13 -12.31 9.09
N LEU A 159 13.42 -12.04 9.32
CA LEU A 159 13.99 -10.69 9.19
C LEU A 159 13.93 -10.19 7.74
N LYS A 160 14.31 -11.03 6.76
CA LYS A 160 14.15 -10.71 5.32
C LYS A 160 12.71 -10.46 4.92
N MET A 161 11.75 -11.20 5.48
CA MET A 161 10.32 -10.99 5.22
C MET A 161 9.82 -9.73 5.91
N ALA A 162 10.17 -9.48 7.17
CA ALA A 162 9.79 -8.27 7.90
C ALA A 162 10.36 -6.99 7.27
N LEU A 163 11.59 -7.06 6.71
CA LEU A 163 12.20 -5.98 5.93
C LEU A 163 11.58 -5.80 4.53
N ARG A 164 10.94 -6.85 3.98
CA ARG A 164 10.23 -6.78 2.69
C ARG A 164 8.77 -6.36 2.81
N GLU A 165 8.13 -6.64 3.95
CA GLU A 165 6.68 -6.43 4.17
C GLU A 165 6.37 -5.15 4.98
N ARG A 166 7.36 -4.45 5.55
CA ARG A 166 7.13 -3.17 6.23
C ARG A 166 7.32 -1.97 5.28
N ASP A 167 6.48 -0.97 5.51
CA ASP A 167 6.58 0.39 4.97
C ASP A 167 7.99 0.96 5.23
N GLU A 168 8.64 1.47 4.18
CA GLU A 168 10.02 1.98 4.18
C GLU A 168 10.20 3.13 5.19
N ASP A 169 9.13 3.83 5.54
CA ASP A 169 9.11 5.02 6.41
C ASP A 169 9.48 4.71 7.89
N LEU A 170 9.03 3.59 8.45
CA LEU A 170 9.29 3.27 9.87
C LEU A 170 10.74 2.81 10.12
N PHE A 171 11.42 2.36 9.07
CA PHE A 171 12.83 1.99 9.12
C PHE A 171 13.73 3.24 9.09
N LEU A 172 13.28 4.31 8.41
CA LEU A 172 14.03 5.57 8.25
C LEU A 172 13.96 6.47 9.49
N GLU A 173 12.86 6.47 10.24
CA GLU A 173 12.74 7.26 11.49
C GLU A 173 13.77 6.84 12.57
N CYS A 174 14.24 5.59 12.56
CA CYS A 174 15.24 5.13 13.52
C CYS A 174 16.67 5.65 13.24
N PHE A 175 16.93 6.22 12.06
CA PHE A 175 18.28 6.67 11.63
C PHE A 175 18.40 8.20 11.52
N TYR A 176 17.34 8.93 11.87
CA TYR A 176 17.27 10.39 11.78
C TYR A 176 17.25 11.03 13.18
N GLU A 177 18.31 10.85 13.97
CA GLU A 177 18.65 11.82 15.02
C GLU A 177 20.16 11.72 15.35
N ASP A 178 20.79 12.90 15.34
CA ASP A 178 22.19 13.26 15.59
C ASP A 178 23.26 13.05 14.50
N GLU A 179 23.70 14.20 13.98
CA GLU A 179 24.97 14.41 13.30
C GLU A 179 26.13 14.07 14.26
N GLU A 180 27.07 13.27 13.75
CA GLU A 180 28.34 12.89 14.36
C GLU A 180 28.30 11.88 15.54
N LYS A 181 28.55 10.61 15.18
CA LYS A 181 29.19 9.55 15.98
C LYS A 181 28.37 8.92 17.13
N GLU A 182 27.34 8.13 16.82
CA GLU A 182 27.00 6.88 17.59
C GLU A 182 25.81 6.06 17.00
N ILE A 183 25.62 6.07 15.67
CA ILE A 183 24.40 5.53 15.02
C ILE A 183 24.15 4.01 15.21
N THR A 184 25.10 3.22 15.70
CA THR A 184 24.93 1.76 15.69
C THR A 184 24.23 1.14 16.89
N LYS A 185 24.05 1.86 18.01
CA LYS A 185 23.60 1.22 19.26
C LYS A 185 22.13 1.45 19.61
N HIS A 186 21.60 2.65 19.41
CA HIS A 186 20.27 3.01 19.91
C HIS A 186 19.13 2.66 18.94
N SER A 187 19.35 2.83 17.63
CA SER A 187 18.36 2.62 16.57
C SER A 187 17.86 1.18 16.44
N ILE A 188 18.71 0.20 16.77
CA ILE A 188 18.36 -1.23 16.72
C ILE A 188 17.60 -1.68 17.99
N GLU A 189 17.81 -0.99 19.12
CA GLU A 189 17.13 -1.26 20.40
C GLU A 189 15.61 -1.03 20.28
N ILE A 190 15.21 0.00 19.52
CA ILE A 190 13.81 0.40 19.30
C ILE A 190 13.08 -0.61 18.39
N ALA A 191 13.76 -1.17 17.39
CA ALA A 191 13.12 -2.02 16.38
C ALA A 191 12.74 -3.42 16.87
N PHE A 192 13.45 -3.96 17.87
CA PHE A 192 13.31 -5.37 18.26
C PHE A 192 12.85 -5.61 19.71
N GLY A 193 12.85 -4.59 20.58
CA GLY A 193 12.25 -4.64 21.92
C GLY A 193 12.81 -5.69 22.89
N ASP A 194 13.87 -6.40 22.50
CA ASP A 194 14.51 -7.47 23.25
C ASP A 194 16.03 -7.25 23.30
N LYS A 195 16.52 -6.99 24.50
CA LYS A 195 17.92 -6.63 24.77
C LYS A 195 18.88 -7.82 24.60
N GLU A 196 18.40 -9.04 24.78
CA GLU A 196 19.22 -10.24 24.56
C GLU A 196 19.36 -10.54 23.07
N PHE A 197 18.27 -10.38 22.31
CA PHE A 197 18.26 -10.48 20.85
C PHE A 197 19.17 -9.40 20.21
N HIS A 198 19.12 -8.17 20.74
CA HIS A 198 19.98 -7.07 20.33
C HIS A 198 21.48 -7.37 20.53
N ASN A 199 21.86 -7.86 21.71
CA ASN A 199 23.27 -8.19 22.00
C ASN A 199 23.77 -9.36 21.16
N ALA A 200 22.91 -10.33 20.83
CA ALA A 200 23.27 -11.45 19.95
C ALA A 200 23.54 -10.97 18.51
N ILE A 201 22.73 -10.03 17.99
CA ILE A 201 22.93 -9.45 16.67
C ILE A 201 24.18 -8.55 16.65
N LEU A 202 24.35 -7.64 17.61
CA LEU A 202 25.50 -6.73 17.62
C LEU A 202 26.85 -7.46 17.76
N ASN A 203 26.90 -8.56 18.52
CA ASN A 203 28.13 -9.33 18.67
C ASN A 203 28.45 -10.21 17.44
N SER A 204 27.50 -10.39 16.51
CA SER A 204 27.68 -11.22 15.32
C SER A 204 27.72 -10.41 14.02
N VAL A 205 27.45 -9.10 14.06
CA VAL A 205 27.30 -8.23 12.89
C VAL A 205 28.40 -7.17 12.82
N ILE A 206 29.20 -7.23 11.76
CA ILE A 206 30.18 -6.21 11.38
C ILE A 206 29.55 -5.30 10.33
N ILE A 207 29.36 -4.03 10.66
CA ILE A 207 28.91 -2.99 9.70
C ILE A 207 30.14 -2.26 9.15
N ARG A 208 30.29 -2.22 7.82
CA ARG A 208 31.36 -1.49 7.13
C ARG A 208 30.77 -0.58 6.07
N GLU A 209 31.17 0.68 6.08
CA GLU A 209 30.97 1.59 4.95
C GLU A 209 32.15 1.40 3.98
N ILE A 210 31.85 1.10 2.72
CA ILE A 210 32.88 0.62 1.77
C ILE A 210 33.16 1.63 0.66
N ALA A 211 32.21 2.51 0.35
CA ALA A 211 32.39 3.54 -0.66
C ALA A 211 31.48 4.75 -0.40
N GLU A 212 32.05 5.94 -0.62
CA GLU A 212 31.36 7.22 -0.63
C GLU A 212 31.64 7.90 -1.98
N GLY A 213 30.58 8.14 -2.76
CA GLY A 213 30.60 8.99 -3.94
C GLY A 213 29.51 10.05 -3.84
N ASP A 214 29.53 11.04 -4.73
CA ASP A 214 28.72 12.27 -4.63
C ASP A 214 27.21 12.07 -4.37
N ASN A 215 26.63 10.89 -4.62
CA ASN A 215 25.23 10.55 -4.28
C ASN A 215 25.01 9.06 -3.91
N LEU A 216 26.05 8.32 -3.53
CA LEU A 216 25.97 6.89 -3.28
C LEU A 216 26.78 6.50 -2.04
N ARG A 217 26.10 5.92 -1.04
CA ARG A 217 26.73 5.28 0.11
C ARG A 217 26.45 3.79 0.07
N LEU A 218 27.51 3.00 0.23
CA LEU A 218 27.43 1.54 0.25
C LEU A 218 27.71 1.03 1.67
N LEU A 219 26.71 0.36 2.25
CA LEU A 219 26.81 -0.28 3.55
C LEU A 219 26.86 -1.80 3.37
N GLN A 220 27.92 -2.44 3.88
CA GLN A 220 28.00 -3.89 4.02
C GLN A 220 27.72 -4.27 5.47
N ILE A 221 26.80 -5.20 5.64
CA ILE A 221 26.51 -5.85 6.92
C ILE A 221 26.97 -7.30 6.78
N LYS A 222 28.08 -7.63 7.45
CA LYS A 222 28.69 -8.96 7.46
C LYS A 222 28.36 -9.67 8.77
N VAL A 223 27.82 -10.88 8.69
CA VAL A 223 27.56 -11.74 9.86
C VAL A 223 28.69 -12.76 9.99
N GLU A 224 29.35 -12.86 11.15
CA GLU A 224 30.58 -13.64 11.31
C GLU A 224 30.46 -15.16 11.06
N GLU A 225 29.25 -15.73 11.04
CA GLU A 225 29.04 -17.18 10.96
C GLU A 225 28.20 -17.68 9.74
N ASP A 226 27.80 -16.82 8.80
CA ASP A 226 26.98 -17.21 7.62
C ASP A 226 27.55 -16.71 6.27
N GLU A 227 27.40 -17.50 5.21
CA GLU A 227 27.98 -17.32 3.86
C GLU A 227 27.35 -16.20 2.99
N GLY A 228 26.95 -15.07 3.57
CA GLY A 228 26.34 -14.00 2.77
C GLY A 228 26.34 -12.63 3.40
N ASP A 229 27.08 -11.71 2.79
CA ASP A 229 27.01 -10.28 3.11
C ASP A 229 25.66 -9.70 2.65
N ILE A 230 25.03 -8.86 3.49
CA ILE A 230 23.93 -8.00 3.09
C ILE A 230 24.50 -6.64 2.66
N TRP A 231 23.97 -6.12 1.55
CA TRP A 231 24.36 -4.82 1.02
C TRP A 231 23.16 -3.90 1.03
N PHE A 232 23.38 -2.66 1.47
CA PHE A 232 22.43 -1.57 1.31
C PHE A 232 23.07 -0.47 0.47
N VAL A 233 22.31 0.05 -0.48
CA VAL A 233 22.73 1.12 -1.37
C VAL A 233 21.83 2.32 -1.11
N ARG A 234 22.42 3.48 -0.78
CA ARG A 234 21.68 4.74 -0.67
C ARG A 234 21.64 5.42 -2.04
N GLU A 235 20.46 5.60 -2.60
CA GLU A 235 20.22 6.37 -3.84
C GLU A 235 19.21 7.49 -3.53
N ASP A 236 19.56 8.75 -3.81
CA ASP A 236 18.66 9.90 -3.66
C ASP A 236 17.98 9.96 -2.26
N ASP A 237 18.77 9.76 -1.21
CA ASP A 237 18.35 9.68 0.21
C ASP A 237 17.57 8.43 0.67
N GLU A 238 17.29 7.48 -0.22
CA GLU A 238 16.63 6.22 0.13
C GLU A 238 17.61 5.05 0.20
N TRP A 239 17.54 4.24 1.27
CA TRP A 239 18.31 3.00 1.38
C TRP A 239 17.57 1.82 0.72
N LYS A 240 18.23 1.15 -0.22
CA LYS A 240 17.69 0.00 -0.96
C LYS A 240 18.48 -1.26 -0.66
N PHE A 241 17.76 -2.36 -0.45
CA PHE A 241 18.35 -3.68 -0.21
C PHE A 241 18.96 -4.25 -1.50
N ALA A 242 20.25 -4.56 -1.48
CA ALA A 242 20.98 -5.22 -2.56
C ALA A 242 21.27 -6.69 -2.18
N ALA A 243 20.41 -7.59 -2.69
CA ALA A 243 20.57 -9.02 -2.47
C ALA A 243 21.73 -9.59 -3.31
N GLY A 244 22.86 -9.98 -2.68
CA GLY A 244 23.83 -10.91 -3.30
C GLY A 244 25.28 -10.44 -3.52
N GLY A 245 25.87 -9.58 -2.68
CA GLY A 245 27.23 -9.08 -2.92
C GLY A 245 27.26 -7.87 -3.87
N PRO A 246 28.34 -7.07 -3.93
CA PRO A 246 28.72 -6.34 -5.13
C PRO A 246 29.50 -7.35 -5.98
N PRO A 247 28.92 -7.88 -7.06
CA PRO A 247 29.71 -8.56 -8.07
C PRO A 247 30.63 -7.53 -8.73
N ASP A 248 31.83 -7.94 -9.15
CA ASP A 248 32.75 -7.12 -9.96
C ASP A 248 32.11 -6.61 -11.28
N ASP A 249 30.89 -7.04 -11.58
CA ASP A 249 30.10 -6.82 -12.79
C ASP A 249 28.65 -6.37 -12.52
N TRP A 250 28.42 -5.42 -11.61
CA TRP A 250 27.14 -4.69 -11.43
C TRP A 250 26.57 -4.11 -12.74
N LYS A 251 25.91 -4.96 -13.51
CA LYS A 251 24.81 -4.61 -14.40
C LYS A 251 23.57 -4.76 -13.53
N PHE A 252 22.92 -3.64 -13.19
CA PHE A 252 21.55 -3.62 -12.69
C PHE A 252 20.74 -4.71 -13.41
N ALA A 253 19.88 -5.45 -12.69
CA ALA A 253 19.00 -6.45 -13.28
C ALA A 253 18.52 -5.98 -14.66
N PRO A 254 18.69 -6.78 -15.73
CA PRO A 254 18.51 -6.28 -17.10
C PRO A 254 17.14 -5.64 -17.26
N GLY A 255 17.13 -4.30 -17.34
CA GLY A 255 15.98 -3.58 -17.86
C GLY A 255 15.68 -2.18 -17.33
N TRP A 256 16.16 -1.74 -16.15
CA TRP A 256 15.74 -0.41 -15.64
C TRP A 256 16.85 0.33 -14.89
N SER A 257 17.72 1.00 -15.64
CA SER A 257 18.55 2.09 -15.12
C SER A 257 17.67 3.20 -14.50
N PRO A 258 18.19 3.98 -13.54
CA PRO A 258 17.47 5.14 -13.00
C PRO A 258 16.97 6.11 -14.08
N ASP A 259 17.72 6.28 -15.16
CA ASP A 259 17.32 7.13 -16.29
C ASP A 259 16.16 6.53 -17.09
N GLU A 260 16.10 5.20 -17.28
CA GLU A 260 14.95 4.51 -17.89
C GLU A 260 13.66 4.67 -17.05
N LYS A 261 13.78 4.66 -15.71
CA LYS A 261 12.64 4.94 -14.81
C LYS A 261 12.11 6.36 -15.02
N ARG A 262 13.00 7.36 -15.03
CA ARG A 262 12.66 8.77 -15.26
C ARG A 262 12.00 8.98 -16.62
N GLU A 263 12.53 8.32 -17.65
CA GLU A 263 11.97 8.32 -19.00
C GLU A 263 10.56 7.72 -19.08
N ALA A 264 10.33 6.59 -18.40
CA ALA A 264 9.02 5.96 -18.32
C ALA A 264 8.00 6.86 -17.60
N ILE A 265 8.41 7.51 -16.51
CA ILE A 265 7.58 8.48 -15.77
C ILE A 265 7.21 9.67 -16.67
N THR A 266 8.18 10.22 -17.41
CA THR A 266 7.93 11.32 -18.37
C THR A 266 6.94 10.94 -19.45
N LYS A 267 7.06 9.75 -20.05
CA LYS A 267 6.10 9.25 -21.06
C LYS A 267 4.69 9.11 -20.48
N LYS A 268 4.57 8.59 -19.26
CA LYS A 268 3.28 8.46 -18.56
C LYS A 268 2.65 9.84 -18.29
N ARG A 269 3.43 10.79 -17.78
CA ARG A 269 3.00 12.17 -17.50
C ARG A 269 2.59 12.92 -18.78
N LEU A 270 3.34 12.74 -19.87
CA LEU A 270 2.98 13.26 -21.19
C LEU A 270 1.65 12.70 -21.70
N GLY A 271 1.41 11.40 -21.51
CA GLY A 271 0.14 10.75 -21.82
C GLY A 271 -1.04 11.38 -21.06
N ALA A 272 -0.85 11.65 -19.76
CA ALA A 272 -1.86 12.33 -18.94
C ALA A 272 -2.15 13.75 -19.44
N LEU A 273 -1.12 14.53 -19.77
CA LEU A 273 -1.28 15.88 -20.34
C LEU A 273 -2.05 15.86 -21.66
N ARG A 274 -1.71 14.94 -22.57
CA ARG A 274 -2.42 14.78 -23.85
C ARG A 274 -3.89 14.42 -23.62
N GLY A 275 -4.17 13.52 -22.67
CA GLY A 275 -5.54 13.18 -22.27
C GLY A 275 -6.31 14.41 -21.78
N ALA A 276 -5.73 15.19 -20.88
CA ALA A 276 -6.33 16.42 -20.38
C ALA A 276 -6.63 17.43 -21.51
N VAL A 277 -5.71 17.62 -22.47
CA VAL A 277 -5.96 18.49 -23.64
C VAL A 277 -7.13 18.01 -24.50
N VAL A 278 -7.27 16.70 -24.70
CA VAL A 278 -8.39 16.13 -25.46
C VAL A 278 -9.72 16.35 -24.74
N ILE A 279 -9.77 16.14 -23.42
CA ILE A 279 -10.99 16.38 -22.63
C ILE A 279 -11.35 17.87 -22.68
N TYR A 280 -10.38 18.76 -22.46
CA TYR A 280 -10.58 20.19 -22.58
C TYR A 280 -11.17 20.57 -23.95
N TYR A 281 -10.58 20.05 -25.03
CA TYR A 281 -11.05 20.30 -26.40
C TYR A 281 -12.50 19.85 -26.62
N GLY A 282 -12.89 18.71 -26.05
CA GLY A 282 -14.27 18.22 -26.08
C GLY A 282 -15.24 19.13 -25.33
N ASP A 283 -14.88 19.55 -24.12
CA ASP A 283 -15.70 20.43 -23.28
C ASP A 283 -15.84 21.85 -23.84
N HIS A 284 -14.85 22.31 -24.62
CA HIS A 284 -14.78 23.67 -25.14
C HIS A 284 -15.07 23.75 -26.65
N GLU A 285 -15.96 22.89 -27.14
CA GLU A 285 -16.51 22.93 -28.52
C GLU A 285 -15.42 22.93 -29.61
N GLY A 286 -14.36 22.16 -29.42
CA GLY A 286 -13.26 22.05 -30.36
C GLY A 286 -12.24 23.18 -30.31
N ARG A 287 -12.13 23.86 -29.17
CA ARG A 287 -11.07 24.84 -28.91
C ARG A 287 -10.00 24.24 -28.00
N TYR A 288 -8.75 24.27 -28.46
CA TYR A 288 -7.62 23.92 -27.60
C TYR A 288 -7.38 24.99 -26.54
N PRO A 289 -6.83 24.62 -25.36
CA PRO A 289 -6.50 25.60 -24.34
C PRO A 289 -5.43 26.56 -24.87
N LEU A 290 -5.56 27.85 -24.59
CA LEU A 290 -4.56 28.85 -25.00
C LEU A 290 -3.27 28.71 -24.19
N THR A 291 -3.41 28.35 -22.91
CA THR A 291 -2.31 28.11 -21.98
C THR A 291 -2.57 26.82 -21.20
N LEU A 292 -1.51 26.16 -20.73
CA LEU A 292 -1.61 24.99 -19.86
C LEU A 292 -1.38 25.35 -18.38
N ASP A 293 -1.65 26.59 -17.98
CA ASP A 293 -1.37 27.08 -16.63
C ASP A 293 -2.55 26.86 -15.66
N THR A 294 -2.30 27.17 -14.38
CA THR A 294 -3.27 27.10 -13.28
C THR A 294 -4.20 28.31 -13.23
N GLN A 295 -4.00 29.32 -14.06
CA GLN A 295 -4.74 30.57 -13.98
C GLN A 295 -6.07 30.46 -14.72
N ARG A 296 -7.11 31.10 -14.16
CA ARG A 296 -8.39 31.25 -14.84
C ARG A 296 -8.27 32.31 -15.92
N HIS A 297 -8.51 31.92 -17.16
CA HIS A 297 -8.58 32.84 -18.28
C HIS A 297 -10.03 33.25 -18.53
N LYS A 298 -10.26 34.54 -18.78
CA LYS A 298 -11.54 35.01 -19.33
C LYS A 298 -11.55 34.71 -20.82
N ASP A 299 -12.55 34.01 -21.34
CA ASP A 299 -12.71 33.89 -22.79
C ASP A 299 -12.99 35.30 -23.36
N PRO A 300 -12.15 35.82 -24.27
CA PRO A 300 -12.38 37.14 -24.86
C PRO A 300 -13.69 37.21 -25.67
N LYS A 301 -14.29 36.07 -26.04
CA LYS A 301 -15.54 36.01 -26.81
C LYS A 301 -16.78 35.74 -25.95
N ASN A 302 -16.63 35.11 -24.79
CA ASN A 302 -17.74 34.75 -23.91
C ASN A 302 -17.42 35.19 -22.48
N ALA A 303 -18.35 35.88 -21.80
CA ALA A 303 -18.15 36.35 -20.43
C ALA A 303 -18.03 35.20 -19.39
N GLU A 304 -18.12 33.94 -19.82
CA GLU A 304 -17.93 32.77 -18.97
C GLU A 304 -16.45 32.56 -18.65
N GLN A 305 -16.15 32.37 -17.37
CA GLN A 305 -14.83 31.95 -16.94
C GLN A 305 -14.60 30.51 -17.40
N LEU A 306 -13.62 30.30 -18.27
CA LEU A 306 -13.21 28.95 -18.62
C LEU A 306 -12.58 28.28 -17.40
N ARG A 307 -12.82 26.98 -17.24
CA ARG A 307 -12.13 26.22 -16.21
C ARG A 307 -10.62 26.24 -16.51
N PRO A 308 -9.76 26.43 -15.49
CA PRO A 308 -8.33 26.34 -15.69
C PRO A 308 -7.99 24.94 -16.21
N PHE A 309 -6.98 24.85 -17.08
CA PHE A 309 -6.59 23.58 -17.69
C PHE A 309 -6.23 22.52 -16.63
N THR A 310 -5.67 22.95 -15.50
CA THR A 310 -5.28 22.07 -14.41
C THR A 310 -6.43 21.31 -13.75
N ASP A 311 -7.69 21.76 -13.88
CA ASP A 311 -8.86 21.01 -13.41
C ASP A 311 -9.02 19.66 -14.16
N TYR A 312 -8.42 19.55 -15.34
CA TYR A 312 -8.40 18.34 -16.15
C TYR A 312 -7.24 17.39 -15.83
N ILE A 313 -6.37 17.77 -14.89
CA ILE A 313 -5.24 16.97 -14.42
C ILE A 313 -5.52 16.48 -13.00
N LYS A 314 -5.29 15.19 -12.74
CA LYS A 314 -5.40 14.64 -11.40
C LYS A 314 -4.42 15.36 -10.46
N GLY A 315 -4.96 15.99 -9.41
CA GLY A 315 -4.19 16.74 -8.43
C GLY A 315 -4.14 18.25 -8.68
N GLY A 316 -4.64 18.75 -9.81
CA GLY A 316 -4.71 20.19 -10.07
C GLY A 316 -3.37 20.86 -10.38
N GLU A 317 -2.32 20.09 -10.65
CA GLU A 317 -0.97 20.60 -10.91
C GLU A 317 -0.37 19.98 -12.17
N LEU A 318 0.48 20.76 -12.85
CA LEU A 318 1.23 20.26 -14.00
C LEU A 318 2.30 19.27 -13.54
N PRO A 319 2.32 18.03 -14.07
CA PRO A 319 3.36 17.07 -13.73
C PRO A 319 4.71 17.52 -14.31
N GLU A 320 5.82 17.14 -13.70
CA GLU A 320 7.16 17.50 -14.20
C GLU A 320 7.63 16.53 -15.30
N ALA A 321 8.35 17.05 -16.28
CA ALA A 321 9.16 16.23 -17.19
C ALA A 321 10.46 15.83 -16.47
N MET A 322 10.71 14.53 -16.36
CA MET A 322 11.90 13.92 -15.74
C MET A 322 12.80 13.33 -16.83
N LEU A 323 13.77 14.12 -17.29
CA LEU A 323 14.81 13.69 -18.23
C LEU A 323 15.92 12.95 -17.49
N ARG A 324 16.74 12.22 -18.22
CA ARG A 324 17.95 11.57 -17.67
C ARG A 324 18.86 12.57 -16.94
N ARG A 325 19.64 12.06 -15.99
CA ARG A 325 20.60 12.87 -15.23
C ARG A 325 21.64 13.52 -16.15
N GLY A 326 22.11 14.71 -15.76
CA GLY A 326 23.09 15.49 -16.52
C GLY A 326 22.52 16.27 -17.71
N VAL A 327 21.24 16.11 -18.05
CA VAL A 327 20.56 17.00 -19.01
C VAL A 327 20.15 18.30 -18.31
N PRO A 328 20.42 19.48 -18.88
CA PRO A 328 19.96 20.75 -18.30
C PRO A 328 18.45 20.78 -18.11
N ASN A 329 17.99 21.27 -16.96
CA ASN A 329 16.57 21.28 -16.58
C ASN A 329 15.93 19.89 -16.70
N SER A 330 16.64 18.87 -16.20
CA SER A 330 16.19 17.48 -16.21
C SER A 330 14.91 17.24 -15.41
N GLU A 331 14.49 18.19 -14.58
CA GLU A 331 13.24 18.18 -13.83
C GLU A 331 12.59 19.55 -13.97
N SER A 332 11.46 19.60 -14.66
CA SER A 332 10.72 20.85 -14.82
C SER A 332 9.27 20.61 -15.17
N ASN A 333 8.37 21.37 -14.56
CA ASN A 333 6.96 21.47 -14.92
C ASN A 333 6.64 22.70 -15.79
N LYS A 334 7.66 23.48 -16.18
CA LYS A 334 7.45 24.71 -16.97
C LYS A 334 6.89 24.39 -18.36
N VAL A 335 6.01 25.26 -18.85
CA VAL A 335 5.41 25.14 -20.18
C VAL A 335 5.93 26.27 -21.05
N TYR A 336 6.39 25.90 -22.24
CA TYR A 336 6.84 26.80 -23.29
C TYR A 336 5.88 26.71 -24.47
N TYR A 337 5.56 27.85 -25.06
CA TYR A 337 4.61 27.94 -26.16
C TYR A 337 5.34 28.04 -27.49
N GLY A 338 5.04 27.13 -28.41
CA GLY A 338 5.67 27.11 -29.73
C GLY A 338 5.70 25.73 -30.38
N LYS A 339 6.44 25.64 -31.49
CA LYS A 339 6.50 24.44 -32.33
C LYS A 339 7.86 23.73 -32.29
N THR A 340 8.91 24.47 -31.95
CA THR A 340 10.30 24.00 -32.02
C THR A 340 10.88 23.86 -30.60
N PRO A 341 11.35 22.66 -30.22
CA PRO A 341 12.03 22.46 -28.94
C PRO A 341 13.31 23.32 -28.83
N ASN A 342 13.59 23.84 -27.64
CA ASN A 342 14.70 24.76 -27.39
C ASN A 342 15.59 24.37 -26.19
N ASN A 343 15.44 23.14 -25.68
CA ASN A 343 16.25 22.57 -24.59
C ASN A 343 16.11 23.28 -23.22
N GLN A 344 15.03 24.02 -22.99
CA GLN A 344 14.77 24.64 -21.68
C GLN A 344 14.17 23.67 -20.65
N GLY A 345 13.91 22.41 -21.04
CA GLY A 345 13.26 21.42 -20.18
C GLY A 345 11.76 21.65 -20.07
N GLY A 346 11.08 20.76 -19.34
CA GLY A 346 9.63 20.83 -19.17
C GLY A 346 8.85 20.49 -20.45
N TRP A 347 7.76 21.20 -20.68
CA TRP A 347 6.79 20.90 -21.74
C TRP A 347 6.81 21.96 -22.85
N LEU A 348 6.68 21.52 -24.09
CA LEU A 348 6.43 22.36 -25.25
C LEU A 348 4.99 22.15 -25.70
N TYR A 349 4.23 23.24 -25.80
CA TYR A 349 2.83 23.20 -26.18
C TYR A 349 2.54 24.11 -27.37
N ASP A 350 1.82 23.57 -28.36
CA ASP A 350 1.33 24.32 -29.52
C ASP A 350 -0.20 24.52 -29.40
N PRO A 351 -0.69 25.70 -28.98
CA PRO A 351 -2.12 25.96 -28.84
C PRO A 351 -2.88 25.92 -30.15
N SER A 352 -2.20 26.03 -31.30
CA SER A 352 -2.86 25.93 -32.61
C SER A 352 -3.24 24.50 -32.99
N THR A 353 -2.59 23.49 -32.38
CA THR A 353 -2.79 22.08 -32.71
C THR A 353 -3.10 21.20 -31.49
N GLY A 354 -3.06 21.76 -30.28
CA GLY A 354 -3.20 21.00 -29.03
C GLY A 354 -2.03 20.07 -28.74
N ARG A 355 -0.93 20.18 -29.48
CA ARG A 355 0.17 19.22 -29.39
C ARG A 355 1.06 19.54 -28.20
N VAL A 356 1.24 18.55 -27.32
CA VAL A 356 2.16 18.58 -26.16
C VAL A 356 3.34 17.65 -26.43
N ARG A 357 4.55 18.11 -26.13
CA ARG A 357 5.84 17.39 -26.23
C ARG A 357 6.76 17.75 -25.07
N VAL A 358 7.85 17.02 -24.91
CA VAL A 358 8.95 17.43 -24.02
C VAL A 358 9.78 18.52 -24.72
N ASN A 359 10.11 19.61 -24.02
CA ASN A 359 10.89 20.72 -24.59
C ASN A 359 12.42 20.44 -24.53
N SER A 360 12.84 19.35 -25.16
CA SER A 360 14.23 18.91 -25.17
C SER A 360 14.55 18.08 -26.42
N THR A 361 15.67 18.40 -27.07
CA THR A 361 16.25 17.66 -28.21
C THR A 361 17.33 16.68 -27.77
N TYR A 362 17.66 16.64 -26.48
CA TYR A 362 18.55 15.61 -25.94
C TYR A 362 17.93 14.23 -26.14
N LYS A 363 18.80 13.22 -26.24
CA LYS A 363 18.40 11.84 -26.49
C LYS A 363 18.21 11.08 -25.18
N ASP A 364 17.21 10.21 -25.17
CA ASP A 364 16.93 9.24 -24.11
C ASP A 364 17.99 8.12 -24.06
N THR A 365 17.85 7.18 -23.13
CA THR A 365 18.74 6.00 -23.01
C THR A 365 18.79 5.13 -24.26
N ARG A 366 17.81 5.26 -25.17
CA ARG A 366 17.70 4.52 -26.43
C ARG A 366 18.10 5.37 -27.65
N GLY A 367 18.59 6.58 -27.45
CA GLY A 367 19.02 7.47 -28.53
C GLY A 367 17.89 8.25 -29.21
N ILE A 368 16.67 8.22 -28.67
CA ILE A 368 15.49 8.92 -29.21
C ILE A 368 15.42 10.32 -28.59
N PRO A 369 15.31 11.41 -29.39
CA PRO A 369 15.09 12.74 -28.86
C PRO A 369 13.84 12.81 -27.97
N TYR A 370 13.92 13.43 -26.79
CA TYR A 370 12.76 13.60 -25.91
C TYR A 370 11.59 14.32 -26.58
N SER A 371 11.87 15.22 -27.53
CA SER A 371 10.86 15.94 -28.33
C SER A 371 10.00 15.05 -29.21
N ASP A 372 10.42 13.81 -29.46
CA ASP A 372 9.71 12.84 -30.30
C ASP A 372 8.74 11.97 -29.51
N TYR A 373 8.70 12.11 -28.17
CA TYR A 373 7.73 11.43 -27.29
C TYR A 373 6.29 11.90 -27.56
#